data_AF-A0AA43ENP6-F1
#
_entry.id   AF-A0AA43ENP6-F1
#
_cell.length_a   1.000
_cell.length_b   1.000
_cell.length_c   1.000
_cell.angle_alpha   90.00
_cell.angle_beta   90.00
_cell.angle_gamma   90.00
#
_symmetry.space_group_name_H-M   'P 1'
#
loop_
_entity.id
_entity.type
_entity.pdbx_description
1 polymer ?
#
loop_
_entity_poly.entity_id
_entity_poly.type
_entity_poly.pdbx_seq_one_letter_code
_entity_poly.pdbx_strand_id
1 'polypeptide(L)'
;MEGYTQANLFELSSGAIHVTYSTTNILGGPMFSYRDNQLSRSFRGEDIRIEDTALGQVVTVTLETIRDERTVSFSLIVPIVTVMRQSSGTRIKVPGITVTAPTMIAGPPPGPQLLYSVVNLRGTAQFVVS
;
A
#
# COMPACT_ATOMS: atom_id res chain seq x y z
N MET A 1 14.51 -23.91 11.05
CA MET A 1 13.60 -23.10 11.89
C MET A 1 12.18 -23.53 11.56
N GLU A 2 11.71 -24.61 12.19
CA GLU A 2 10.33 -25.06 12.01
C GLU A 2 9.37 -24.01 12.62
N GLY A 3 8.26 -23.72 11.93
CA GLY A 3 7.19 -22.85 12.45
C GLY A 3 7.21 -21.37 12.06
N TYR A 4 8.26 -20.88 11.39
CA TYR A 4 8.33 -19.49 10.89
C TYR A 4 8.09 -19.39 9.39
N THR A 5 7.57 -18.25 8.95
CA THR A 5 7.30 -17.92 7.54
C THR A 5 7.30 -16.40 7.34
N GLN A 6 7.29 -15.94 6.09
CA GLN A 6 7.07 -14.53 5.77
C GLN A 6 5.59 -14.15 5.92
N ALA A 7 5.31 -12.96 6.46
CA ALA A 7 3.98 -12.40 6.51
C ALA A 7 3.47 -12.11 5.08
N ASN A 8 2.22 -12.48 4.82
CA ASN A 8 1.56 -12.24 3.53
C ASN A 8 0.33 -11.33 3.66
N LEU A 9 -0.08 -10.96 4.88
CA LEU A 9 -1.18 -10.04 5.15
C LEU A 9 -0.73 -8.93 6.11
N PHE A 10 -1.07 -7.70 5.74
CA PHE A 10 -0.74 -6.47 6.46
C PHE A 10 -2.01 -5.67 6.68
N GLU A 11 -2.36 -5.40 7.94
CA GLU A 11 -3.52 -4.60 8.34
C GLU A 11 -3.03 -3.40 9.14
N LEU A 12 -3.20 -2.20 8.58
CA LEU A 12 -2.49 -1.00 8.99
C LEU A 12 -3.44 0.20 9.05
N SER A 13 -3.23 1.10 10.00
CA SER A 13 -4.00 2.33 10.10
C SER A 13 -3.25 3.51 10.73
N SER A 14 -3.75 4.71 10.49
CA SER A 14 -3.39 5.93 11.19
C SER A 14 -4.50 6.96 11.04
N GLY A 15 -5.15 7.31 12.15
CA GLY A 15 -6.32 8.21 12.12
C GLY A 15 -7.43 7.62 11.26
N ALA A 16 -7.87 8.39 10.25
CA ALA A 16 -8.89 7.95 9.31
C ALA A 16 -8.40 6.92 8.28
N ILE A 17 -7.09 6.90 7.99
CA ILE A 17 -6.53 6.05 6.94
C ILE A 17 -6.45 4.62 7.45
N HIS A 18 -7.03 3.69 6.70
CA HIS A 18 -6.89 2.25 6.89
C HIS A 18 -6.46 1.59 5.60
N VAL A 19 -5.49 0.69 5.70
CA VAL A 19 -4.91 -0.06 4.60
C VAL A 19 -4.88 -1.54 4.94
N THR A 20 -5.33 -2.37 4.02
CA THR A 20 -5.11 -3.81 4.06
C THR A 20 -4.39 -4.22 2.79
N TYR A 21 -3.23 -4.85 2.92
CA TYR A 21 -2.48 -5.40 1.79
C TYR A 21 -2.26 -6.89 2.00
N SER A 22 -2.58 -7.69 0.99
CA SER A 22 -2.27 -9.12 0.95
C SER A 22 -1.46 -9.43 -0.30
N THR A 23 -0.36 -10.16 -0.14
CA THR A 23 0.48 -10.62 -1.26
C THR A 23 -0.15 -11.80 -2.02
N THR A 24 -1.04 -12.54 -1.35
CA THR A 24 -1.77 -13.69 -1.90
C THR A 24 -3.24 -13.61 -1.51
N ASN A 25 -4.14 -14.11 -2.35
CA ASN A 25 -5.56 -14.28 -2.02
C ASN A 25 -6.06 -15.63 -2.56
N ILE A 26 -7.33 -15.97 -2.29
CA ILE A 26 -8.00 -17.19 -2.78
C ILE A 26 -7.96 -17.27 -4.34
N LEU A 27 -7.86 -16.12 -5.02
CA LEU A 27 -7.80 -16.00 -6.47
C LEU A 27 -6.36 -15.95 -7.01
N GLY A 28 -5.34 -16.17 -6.17
CA GLY A 28 -3.93 -16.31 -6.56
C GLY A 28 -3.11 -15.03 -6.73
N GLY A 29 -3.59 -13.85 -6.34
CA GLY A 29 -2.89 -12.58 -6.58
C GLY A 29 -2.97 -11.55 -5.46
N PRO A 30 -2.23 -10.42 -5.60
CA PRO A 30 -2.20 -9.37 -4.59
C PRO A 30 -3.55 -8.67 -4.48
N MET A 31 -3.87 -8.23 -3.27
CA MET A 31 -5.02 -7.37 -2.97
C MET A 31 -4.59 -6.18 -2.13
N PHE A 32 -5.13 -5.02 -2.46
CA PHE A 32 -4.91 -3.81 -1.70
C PHE A 32 -6.24 -3.12 -1.44
N SER A 33 -6.52 -2.76 -0.21
CA SER A 33 -7.68 -1.95 0.17
C SER A 33 -7.20 -0.69 0.87
N TYR A 34 -7.72 0.44 0.44
CA TYR A 34 -7.48 1.75 1.03
C TYR A 34 -8.81 2.38 1.41
N ARG A 35 -8.90 2.97 2.60
CA ARG A 35 -9.99 3.89 2.94
C ARG A 35 -9.51 5.04 3.80
N ASP A 36 -10.16 6.17 3.66
CA ASP A 36 -10.09 7.31 4.56
C ASP A 36 -11.49 7.91 4.78
N ASN A 37 -11.57 9.16 5.22
CA ASN A 37 -12.85 9.85 5.45
C ASN A 37 -13.59 10.23 4.15
N GLN A 38 -12.93 10.20 3.00
CA GLN A 38 -13.45 10.69 1.73
C GLN A 38 -13.74 9.55 0.75
N LEU A 39 -12.90 8.51 0.74
CA LEU A 39 -13.04 7.40 -0.21
C LEU A 39 -12.71 6.04 0.39
N SER A 40 -13.24 5.00 -0.25
CA SER A 40 -12.93 3.59 0.00
C SER A 40 -12.76 2.88 -1.34
N ARG A 41 -11.62 2.21 -1.54
CA ARG A 41 -11.20 1.56 -2.78
C ARG A 41 -10.52 0.23 -2.50
N SER A 42 -10.74 -0.73 -3.40
CA SER A 42 -10.02 -2.00 -3.42
C SER A 42 -9.45 -2.25 -4.81
N PHE A 43 -8.25 -2.80 -4.85
CA PHE A 43 -7.43 -3.04 -6.03
C PHE A 43 -6.99 -4.50 -6.06
N ARG A 44 -6.79 -5.05 -7.27
CA ARG A 44 -6.36 -6.44 -7.47
C ARG A 44 -5.48 -6.55 -8.72
N GLY A 45 -4.57 -7.53 -8.72
CA GLY A 45 -3.78 -7.85 -9.91
C GLY A 45 -3.05 -6.63 -10.46
N GLU A 46 -3.24 -6.34 -11.76
CA GLU A 46 -2.57 -5.27 -12.50
C GLU A 46 -2.91 -3.84 -12.02
N ASP A 47 -3.95 -3.66 -11.21
CA ASP A 47 -4.25 -2.37 -10.57
C ASP A 47 -3.24 -2.03 -9.45
N ILE A 48 -2.39 -2.99 -9.07
CA ILE A 48 -1.40 -2.88 -8.01
C ILE A 48 -0.01 -2.98 -8.63
N ARG A 49 0.75 -1.88 -8.57
CA ARG A 49 2.14 -1.85 -8.99
C ARG A 49 3.04 -2.20 -7.81
N ILE A 50 3.90 -3.20 -7.96
CA ILE A 50 4.81 -3.67 -6.90
C ILE A 50 6.24 -3.54 -7.40
N GLU A 51 7.08 -2.87 -6.62
CA GLU A 51 8.50 -2.69 -6.92
C GLU A 51 9.35 -3.22 -5.75
N ASP A 52 10.29 -4.12 -6.04
CA ASP A 52 11.25 -4.58 -5.04
C ASP A 52 12.36 -3.53 -4.87
N THR A 53 12.65 -3.16 -3.63
CA THR A 53 13.63 -2.14 -3.28
C THR A 53 14.48 -2.58 -2.08
N ALA A 54 15.52 -1.82 -1.76
CA ALA A 54 16.33 -2.03 -0.55
C ALA A 54 15.53 -1.85 0.77
N LEU A 55 14.33 -1.24 0.71
CA LEU A 55 13.45 -1.03 1.85
C LEU A 55 12.42 -2.16 2.05
N GLY A 56 12.41 -3.15 1.16
CA GLY A 56 11.30 -4.09 0.96
C GLY A 56 10.53 -3.75 -0.31
N GLN A 57 9.23 -4.03 -0.35
CA GLN A 57 8.39 -3.73 -1.50
C GLN A 57 7.76 -2.35 -1.39
N VAL A 58 7.71 -1.61 -2.50
CA VAL A 58 6.86 -0.43 -2.66
C VAL A 58 5.62 -0.86 -3.43
N VAL A 59 4.47 -0.81 -2.76
CA VAL A 59 3.18 -1.23 -3.31
C VAL A 59 2.34 0.00 -3.58
N THR A 60 2.11 0.32 -4.86
CA THR A 60 1.42 1.52 -5.31
C THR A 60 0.07 1.21 -5.94
N VAL A 61 -0.94 2.00 -5.60
CA VAL A 61 -2.28 2.00 -6.22
C VAL A 61 -2.69 3.42 -6.60
N THR A 62 -3.49 3.57 -7.66
CA THR A 62 -4.06 4.86 -8.07
C THR A 62 -5.40 5.08 -7.38
N LEU A 63 -5.50 6.07 -6.49
CA LEU A 63 -6.73 6.37 -5.75
C LEU A 63 -7.74 7.15 -6.60
N GLU A 64 -7.24 8.09 -7.39
CA GLU A 64 -8.04 9.02 -8.20
C GLU A 64 -7.25 9.46 -9.43
N THR A 65 -7.95 9.69 -10.54
CA THR A 65 -7.43 10.39 -11.71
C THR A 65 -8.49 11.36 -12.21
N ILE A 66 -8.19 12.66 -12.13
CA ILE A 66 -8.99 13.73 -12.71
C ILE A 66 -8.21 14.27 -13.91
N ARG A 67 -8.75 14.04 -15.11
CA ARG A 67 -8.13 14.49 -16.37
C ARG A 67 -7.89 16.00 -16.32
N ASP A 68 -6.71 16.41 -16.76
CA ASP A 68 -6.28 17.82 -16.83
C ASP A 68 -6.23 18.55 -15.47
N GLU A 69 -6.22 17.80 -14.37
CA GLU A 69 -6.09 18.34 -13.02
C GLU A 69 -5.02 17.59 -12.22
N ARG A 70 -5.25 16.31 -11.91
CA ARG A 70 -4.30 15.52 -11.11
C ARG A 70 -4.49 14.00 -11.22
N THR A 71 -3.43 13.28 -10.94
CA THR A 71 -3.47 11.88 -10.53
C THR A 71 -3.05 11.76 -9.08
N VAL A 72 -3.82 11.05 -8.27
CA VAL A 72 -3.49 10.75 -6.86
C VAL A 72 -3.25 9.26 -6.72
N SER A 73 -2.07 8.91 -6.22
CA SER A 73 -1.71 7.54 -5.90
C SER A 73 -1.31 7.41 -4.43
N PHE A 74 -1.37 6.18 -3.93
CA PHE A 74 -0.89 5.84 -2.60
C PHE A 74 0.12 4.71 -2.71
N SER A 75 1.27 4.87 -2.04
CA SER A 75 2.33 3.87 -1.97
C SER A 75 2.55 3.43 -0.53
N LEU A 76 2.55 2.12 -0.31
CA LEU A 76 2.89 1.51 0.98
C LEU A 76 4.30 0.90 0.90
N ILE A 77 5.16 1.22 1.86
CA ILE A 77 6.43 0.51 2.02
C ILE A 77 6.18 -0.72 2.89
N VAL A 78 6.43 -1.91 2.33
CA VAL A 78 6.16 -3.20 2.94
C VAL A 78 7.49 -3.93 3.18
N PRO A 79 7.98 -4.00 4.44
CA PRO A 79 9.20 -4.74 4.75
C PRO A 79 8.97 -6.24 4.72
N ILE A 80 10.06 -7.00 4.60
CA ILE A 80 10.04 -8.45 4.86
C ILE A 80 9.87 -8.66 6.37
N VAL A 81 8.78 -9.31 6.78
CA VAL A 81 8.50 -9.62 8.18
C VAL A 81 8.41 -11.13 8.35
N THR A 82 9.27 -11.69 9.19
CA THR A 82 9.20 -13.10 9.58
C THR A 82 8.28 -13.25 10.79
N VAL A 83 7.30 -14.14 10.69
CA VAL A 83 6.27 -14.39 11.71
C VAL A 83 6.11 -15.89 11.95
N MET A 84 5.51 -16.27 13.08
CA MET A 84 5.10 -17.65 13.32
C MET A 84 3.85 -17.98 12.49
N ARG A 85 3.77 -19.18 11.91
CA ARG A 85 2.66 -19.57 11.00
C ARG A 85 1.26 -19.53 11.65
N GLN A 86 1.19 -19.70 12.96
CA GLN A 86 -0.07 -19.77 13.74
C GLN A 86 -0.07 -18.69 14.83
N SER A 87 0.17 -17.43 14.46
CA SER A 87 0.07 -16.29 15.38
C SER A 87 -0.91 -15.24 14.87
N SER A 88 -1.33 -14.34 15.77
CA SER A 88 -2.09 -13.13 15.45
C SER A 88 -1.25 -12.04 14.76
N GLY A 89 -0.08 -12.40 14.23
CA GLY A 89 0.88 -11.48 13.65
C GLY A 89 1.79 -10.79 14.64
N THR A 90 2.64 -9.91 14.11
CA THR A 90 3.52 -9.03 14.89
C THR A 90 3.19 -7.57 14.60
N ARG A 91 3.40 -6.68 15.58
CA ARG A 91 3.16 -5.25 15.40
C ARG A 91 4.24 -4.63 14.54
N ILE A 92 3.83 -3.84 13.56
CA ILE A 92 4.73 -3.08 12.70
C ILE A 92 4.30 -1.62 12.59
N LYS A 93 5.24 -0.78 12.18
CA LYS A 93 5.01 0.62 11.82
C LYS A 93 5.74 0.88 10.51
N VAL A 94 5.01 1.35 9.50
CA VAL A 94 5.55 1.55 8.16
C VAL A 94 5.04 2.86 7.55
N PRO A 95 5.81 3.50 6.67
CA PRO A 95 5.34 4.68 5.96
C PRO A 95 4.36 4.32 4.84
N GLY A 96 3.28 5.09 4.76
CA GLY A 96 2.43 5.24 3.59
C GLY A 96 2.64 6.62 2.98
N ILE A 97 2.65 6.71 1.66
CA ILE A 97 2.98 7.93 0.91
C ILE A 97 1.87 8.20 -0.09
N THR A 98 1.14 9.29 0.10
CA THR A 98 0.23 9.82 -0.92
C THR A 98 1.05 10.69 -1.88
N VAL A 99 0.92 10.41 -3.18
CA VAL A 99 1.58 11.17 -4.24
C VAL A 99 0.52 11.81 -5.12
N THR A 100 0.56 13.13 -5.22
CA THR A 100 -0.27 13.90 -6.16
C THR A 100 0.61 14.39 -7.31
N ALA A 101 0.29 13.94 -8.52
CA ALA A 101 0.90 14.38 -9.76
C ALA A 101 -0.06 15.34 -10.48
N PRO A 102 0.20 16.65 -10.52
CA PRO A 102 -0.59 17.59 -11.29
C PRO A 102 -0.52 17.27 -12.79
N THR A 103 -1.64 17.38 -13.49
CA THR A 103 -1.71 17.16 -14.94
C THR A 103 -2.27 18.39 -15.63
N MET A 104 -1.76 18.75 -16.80
CA MET A 104 -2.39 19.74 -17.68
C MET A 104 -2.35 19.25 -19.14
N ILE A 105 -3.28 19.76 -19.95
CA ILE A 105 -3.37 19.45 -21.39
C ILE A 105 -2.05 19.77 -22.11
N ALA A 106 -1.38 20.86 -21.73
CA ALA A 106 -0.17 21.36 -22.38
C ALA A 106 1.15 20.74 -21.87
N GLY A 107 1.07 19.70 -21.02
CA GLY A 107 2.24 19.09 -20.36
C GLY A 107 2.30 19.38 -18.86
N PRO A 108 3.31 18.87 -18.14
CA PRO A 108 3.41 19.07 -16.70
C PRO A 108 3.56 20.57 -16.36
N PRO A 109 2.87 21.07 -15.33
CA PRO A 109 3.00 22.46 -14.93
C PRO A 109 4.43 22.78 -14.44
N PRO A 110 4.87 24.06 -14.51
CA PRO A 110 6.11 24.49 -13.88
C PRO A 110 6.11 24.19 -12.37
N GLY A 111 7.26 23.77 -11.83
CA GLY A 111 7.44 23.47 -10.41
C GLY A 111 7.51 21.96 -10.10
N PRO A 112 7.26 21.55 -8.85
CA PRO A 112 7.29 20.14 -8.46
C PRO A 112 6.24 19.33 -9.24
N GLN A 113 6.70 18.30 -9.95
CA GLN A 113 5.81 17.42 -10.71
C GLN A 113 5.14 16.35 -9.83
N LEU A 114 5.65 16.15 -8.61
CA LEU A 114 5.11 15.22 -7.62
C LEU A 114 5.08 15.91 -6.26
N LEU A 115 3.93 15.85 -5.60
CA LEU A 115 3.72 16.34 -4.25
C LEU A 115 3.52 15.14 -3.32
N TYR A 116 4.24 15.12 -2.21
CA TYR A 116 4.27 13.98 -1.29
C TYR A 116 3.63 14.34 0.05
N SER A 117 2.79 13.46 0.55
CA SER A 117 2.32 13.46 1.94
C SER A 117 2.60 12.09 2.56
N VAL A 118 3.27 12.08 3.71
CA VAL A 118 3.71 10.84 4.36
C VAL A 118 2.93 10.63 5.66
N VAL A 119 2.40 9.43 5.83
CA VAL A 119 1.76 8.98 7.07
C VAL A 119 2.48 7.75 7.62
N ASN A 120 2.67 7.71 8.94
CA ASN A 120 3.21 6.54 9.60
C ASN A 120 2.07 5.62 10.05
N LEU A 121 1.82 4.56 9.29
CA LEU A 121 0.80 3.57 9.60
C LEU A 121 1.30 2.58 10.65
N ARG A 122 0.40 2.10 11.51
CA ARG A 122 0.68 1.08 12.53
C ARG A 122 -0.35 -0.03 12.43
N GLY A 123 0.04 -1.25 12.77
CA GLY A 123 -0.87 -2.38 12.79
C GLY A 123 -0.13 -3.70 12.85
N THR A 124 -0.62 -4.71 12.14
CA THR A 124 -0.08 -6.07 12.18
C THR A 124 0.40 -6.55 10.82
N ALA A 125 1.45 -7.37 10.86
CA ALA A 125 1.88 -8.24 9.77
C ALA A 125 1.71 -9.68 10.22
N GLN A 126 1.02 -10.49 9.42
CA GLN A 126 0.67 -11.87 9.76
C GLN A 126 0.77 -12.79 8.55
N PHE A 127 0.83 -14.08 8.83
CA PHE A 127 0.70 -15.11 7.81
C PHE A 127 -0.71 -15.70 7.88
N VAL A 128 -1.41 -15.70 6.75
CA VAL A 128 -2.70 -16.35 6.59
C VAL A 128 -2.62 -17.39 5.47
N VAL A 129 -3.23 -18.55 5.70
CA VAL A 129 -3.42 -19.56 4.66
C VAL A 129 -4.61 -19.10 3.82
N SER A 130 -4.38 -18.87 2.52
CA SER A 130 -5.41 -18.52 1.54
C SER A 130 -6.07 -19.78 0.97
#